data_AF-A0A939H483-F1
#
_entry.id   AF-A0A939H483-F1
#
_cell.length_a   1.000
_cell.length_b   1.000
_cell.length_c   1.000
_cell.angle_alpha   90.00
_cell.angle_beta   90.00
_cell.angle_gamma   90.00
#
_symmetry.space_group_name_H-M   'P 1'
#
loop_
_entity.id
_entity.type
_entity.pdbx_description
1 polymer ?
#
loop_
_entity_poly.entity_id
_entity_poly.type
_entity_poly.pdbx_seq_one_letter_code
_entity_poly.pdbx_strand_id
1 'polypeptide(L)'
;MKKGIYLILVITLIAVGYLIWNGNGASQDEPENENPITNVEFSEDLIVEEITYDSEKKSLRYVVKNNTGETLEYGAMFTIMKRSGDTLMETDLTDDLAFDMALRTVGAGDTFSDEVLFKLLEKPMDSGTYYIIREYMDSNGNEYIPEIYFTKTGEVIQPGR
;
A
#
# COMPACT_ATOMS: atom_id res chain seq x y z
N MET A 1 65.85 -25.71 -37.44
CA MET A 1 65.73 -27.18 -37.34
C MET A 1 65.20 -27.55 -35.96
N LYS A 2 64.39 -28.63 -35.87
CA LYS A 2 63.59 -29.18 -34.74
C LYS A 2 62.10 -28.73 -34.85
N LYS A 3 61.24 -29.51 -35.51
CA LYS A 3 60.48 -30.69 -35.00
C LYS A 3 59.68 -30.27 -33.75
N GLY A 4 58.36 -30.28 -33.65
CA GLY A 4 57.28 -31.06 -34.26
C GLY A 4 56.25 -31.35 -33.15
N ILE A 5 55.02 -31.72 -33.52
CA ILE A 5 53.95 -32.35 -32.70
C ILE A 5 52.91 -31.40 -32.05
N TYR A 6 51.81 -31.20 -32.80
CA TYR A 6 50.40 -31.45 -32.49
C TYR A 6 49.87 -31.52 -31.03
N LEU A 7 48.93 -30.60 -30.74
CA LEU A 7 47.48 -30.84 -30.55
C LEU A 7 46.93 -31.38 -29.20
N ILE A 8 46.23 -30.50 -28.48
CA ILE A 8 44.93 -30.71 -27.79
C ILE A 8 44.26 -29.31 -27.81
N LEU A 9 43.20 -28.97 -28.56
CA LEU A 9 41.86 -29.53 -28.76
C LEU A 9 40.97 -29.45 -27.51
N VAL A 10 40.35 -28.27 -27.30
CA VAL A 10 38.98 -28.17 -26.77
C VAL A 10 38.20 -27.19 -27.63
N ILE A 11 37.31 -27.79 -28.41
CA ILE A 11 36.15 -27.26 -29.14
C ILE A 11 35.05 -27.07 -28.08
N THR A 12 34.32 -25.95 -28.03
CA THR A 12 32.96 -25.79 -28.60
C THR A 12 32.55 -24.30 -28.52
N LEU A 13 32.36 -23.65 -29.68
CA LEU A 13 31.06 -23.39 -30.37
C LEU A 13 30.27 -22.22 -29.74
N ILE A 14 30.38 -21.01 -30.32
CA ILE A 14 29.58 -20.47 -31.45
C ILE A 14 28.21 -20.02 -30.93
N ALA A 15 27.96 -18.72 -30.73
CA ALA A 15 27.69 -17.70 -31.76
C ALA A 15 26.41 -17.97 -32.58
N VAL A 16 25.78 -16.87 -33.01
CA VAL A 16 24.61 -16.75 -33.88
C VAL A 16 23.30 -16.71 -33.07
N GLY A 17 22.46 -15.69 -33.17
CA GLY A 17 22.42 -14.56 -34.09
C GLY A 17 20.98 -14.12 -34.28
N TYR A 18 20.78 -12.81 -34.28
CA TYR A 18 19.88 -12.01 -35.11
C TYR A 18 18.48 -12.54 -35.50
N LEU A 19 17.50 -11.68 -35.15
CA LEU A 19 16.23 -11.34 -35.82
C LEU A 19 15.00 -12.17 -35.47
N ILE A 20 13.92 -11.47 -35.10
CA ILE A 20 12.74 -11.28 -35.96
C ILE A 20 11.99 -10.00 -35.54
N TRP A 21 11.56 -9.24 -36.56
CA TRP A 21 10.65 -8.11 -36.56
C TRP A 21 9.24 -8.64 -36.84
N ASN A 22 8.28 -8.46 -35.92
CA ASN A 22 6.85 -8.16 -36.14
C ASN A 22 6.03 -8.37 -34.86
N GLY A 23 5.30 -7.34 -34.43
CA GLY A 23 4.21 -7.47 -33.46
C GLY A 23 4.01 -6.21 -32.63
N ASN A 24 2.88 -5.53 -32.82
CA ASN A 24 2.32 -4.59 -31.86
C ASN A 24 2.40 -5.17 -30.44
N GLY A 25 2.91 -4.42 -29.48
CA GLY A 25 2.86 -4.84 -28.08
C GLY A 25 3.66 -3.94 -27.16
N ALA A 26 2.90 -3.24 -26.31
CA ALA A 26 3.31 -2.58 -25.07
C ALA A 26 4.34 -1.46 -25.21
N SER A 27 3.83 -0.23 -25.04
CA SER A 27 4.53 0.83 -24.35
C SER A 27 5.41 0.23 -23.26
N GLN A 28 6.67 0.59 -23.26
CA GLN A 28 7.55 0.40 -22.13
C GLN A 28 6.95 1.25 -21.01
N ASP A 29 6.11 0.63 -20.17
CA ASP A 29 5.66 1.26 -18.93
C ASP A 29 6.93 1.67 -18.18
N GLU A 30 7.10 2.98 -18.01
CA GLU A 30 8.09 3.51 -17.08
C GLU A 30 7.85 2.82 -15.73
N PRO A 31 8.90 2.43 -15.00
CA PRO A 31 8.69 1.87 -13.67
C PRO A 31 7.91 2.91 -12.88
N GLU A 32 6.69 2.54 -12.48
CA GLU A 32 5.93 3.25 -11.46
C GLU A 32 6.93 3.55 -10.33
N ASN A 33 6.88 4.76 -9.81
CA ASN A 33 7.76 5.21 -8.75
C ASN A 33 7.40 4.47 -7.45
N GLU A 34 7.70 3.18 -7.42
CA GLU A 34 7.60 2.25 -6.31
C GLU A 34 8.69 2.64 -5.30
N ASN A 35 8.54 3.76 -4.62
CA ASN A 35 9.36 4.02 -3.44
C ASN A 35 8.75 3.19 -2.30
N PRO A 36 9.37 2.06 -1.90
CA PRO A 36 8.90 1.32 -0.74
C PRO A 36 9.01 2.23 0.49
N ILE A 37 7.89 2.51 1.13
CA ILE A 37 7.88 3.14 2.44
C ILE A 37 8.01 2.03 3.47
N THR A 38 9.14 2.05 4.16
CA THR A 38 9.54 1.01 5.10
C THR A 38 9.17 1.34 6.55
N ASN A 39 8.68 2.56 6.82
CA ASN A 39 8.62 3.10 8.19
C ASN A 39 7.23 3.64 8.58
N VAL A 40 6.15 2.98 8.18
CA VAL A 40 4.87 3.22 8.88
C VAL A 40 4.92 2.46 10.20
N GLU A 41 4.97 3.19 11.30
CA GLU A 41 4.89 2.61 12.65
C GLU A 41 3.44 2.69 13.13
N PHE A 42 2.82 1.53 13.30
CA PHE A 42 1.47 1.46 13.84
C PHE A 42 1.50 1.62 15.35
N SER A 43 0.63 2.48 15.86
CA SER A 43 0.48 2.73 17.29
C SER A 43 -0.22 1.56 17.98
N GLU A 44 0.42 1.02 19.02
CA GLU A 44 -0.22 0.05 19.93
C GLU A 44 -1.31 0.71 20.81
N ASP A 45 -1.34 2.04 20.89
CA ASP A 45 -2.28 2.82 21.70
C ASP A 45 -3.55 3.24 20.95
N LEU A 46 -3.63 2.98 19.65
CA LEU A 46 -4.87 3.12 18.87
C LEU A 46 -5.43 1.73 18.52
N ILE A 47 -6.31 1.24 19.38
CA ILE A 47 -6.82 -0.13 19.30
C ILE A 47 -7.98 -0.16 18.31
N VAL A 48 -7.80 -0.88 17.20
CA VAL A 48 -8.88 -1.15 16.25
C VAL A 48 -9.81 -2.21 16.85
N GLU A 49 -11.04 -1.83 17.19
CA GLU A 49 -12.02 -2.73 17.82
C GLU A 49 -12.87 -3.46 16.79
N GLU A 50 -13.17 -2.81 15.66
CA GLU A 50 -13.99 -3.38 14.59
C GLU A 50 -13.57 -2.82 13.23
N ILE A 51 -13.58 -3.68 12.21
CA ILE A 51 -13.52 -3.28 10.81
C ILE A 51 -14.60 -4.04 10.02
N THR A 52 -15.47 -3.30 9.34
CA THR A 52 -16.61 -3.86 8.60
C THR A 52 -16.65 -3.28 7.19
N TYR A 53 -16.88 -4.14 6.20
CA TYR A 53 -17.05 -3.74 4.80
C TYR A 53 -18.53 -3.69 4.42
N ASP A 54 -18.98 -2.54 3.93
CA ASP A 54 -20.31 -2.35 3.34
C ASP A 54 -20.21 -2.52 1.82
N SER A 55 -20.70 -3.66 1.33
CA SER A 55 -20.64 -3.99 -0.10
C SER A 55 -21.57 -3.16 -0.98
N GLU A 56 -22.62 -2.56 -0.40
CA GLU A 56 -23.57 -1.71 -1.12
C GLU A 56 -22.99 -0.32 -1.32
N LYS A 57 -22.43 0.27 -0.25
CA LYS A 57 -21.78 1.59 -0.31
C LYS A 57 -20.37 1.55 -0.87
N LYS A 58 -19.78 0.36 -0.99
CA LYS A 58 -18.35 0.15 -1.31
C LYS A 58 -17.50 0.94 -0.32
N SER A 59 -17.69 0.69 0.97
CA SER A 59 -16.99 1.42 2.03
C SER A 59 -16.44 0.49 3.10
N LEU A 60 -15.33 0.92 3.71
CA LEU A 60 -14.76 0.28 4.89
C LEU A 60 -15.02 1.17 6.09
N ARG A 61 -15.81 0.67 7.04
CA ARG A 61 -16.03 1.31 8.33
C ARG A 61 -15.09 0.68 9.35
N TYR A 62 -14.50 1.51 10.19
CA TYR A 62 -13.72 1.05 11.34
C TYR A 62 -14.14 1.76 12.62
N VAL A 63 -13.86 1.10 13.73
CA VAL A 63 -14.07 1.58 15.08
C VAL A 63 -12.74 1.47 15.81
N VAL A 64 -12.26 2.58 16.36
CA VAL A 64 -10.96 2.68 17.01
C VAL A 64 -11.12 3.31 18.37
N LYS A 65 -10.43 2.76 19.35
CA LYS A 65 -10.35 3.27 20.72
C LYS A 65 -9.05 4.02 20.92
N ASN A 66 -9.15 5.26 21.41
CA ASN A 66 -8.00 6.05 21.81
C ASN A 66 -7.51 5.63 23.21
N ASN A 67 -6.37 4.95 23.29
CA ASN A 67 -5.76 4.51 24.55
C ASN A 67 -4.50 5.31 24.95
N THR A 68 -4.20 6.41 24.24
CA THR A 68 -2.97 7.22 24.42
C THR A 68 -2.94 8.04 25.72
N GLY A 69 -4.06 8.13 26.45
CA GLY A 69 -4.20 9.01 27.61
C GLY A 69 -4.39 10.49 27.26
N GLU A 70 -4.26 10.86 25.99
CA GLU A 70 -4.37 12.22 25.47
C GLU A 70 -5.59 12.38 24.55
N THR A 71 -6.02 13.62 24.33
CA THR A 71 -6.98 13.93 23.25
C THR A 71 -6.21 13.98 21.93
N LEU A 72 -6.77 13.35 20.90
CA LEU A 72 -6.18 13.33 19.57
C LEU A 72 -7.01 14.16 18.58
N GLU A 73 -6.32 14.80 17.66
CA GLU A 73 -6.86 15.53 16.51
C GLU A 73 -6.55 14.77 15.22
N TYR A 74 -7.50 14.74 14.29
CA TYR A 74 -7.29 14.13 12.98
C TYR A 74 -8.18 14.78 11.91
N GLY A 75 -7.67 14.85 10.68
CA GLY A 75 -8.44 15.32 9.51
C GLY A 75 -9.18 14.18 8.80
N ALA A 76 -9.86 14.49 7.69
CA ALA A 76 -10.49 13.49 6.82
C ALA A 76 -9.52 12.82 5.82
N MET A 77 -8.28 13.32 5.73
CA MET A 77 -7.22 12.80 4.84
C MET A 77 -6.76 11.39 5.24
N PHE A 78 -6.59 10.53 4.24
CA PHE A 78 -6.02 9.21 4.41
C PHE A 78 -5.27 8.82 3.13
N THR A 79 -4.32 7.91 3.28
CA THR A 79 -3.62 7.26 2.18
C THR A 79 -3.98 5.78 2.17
N ILE A 80 -4.05 5.18 0.97
CA ILE A 80 -4.13 3.72 0.85
C ILE A 80 -2.77 3.20 0.42
N MET A 81 -2.20 2.28 1.21
CA MET A 81 -0.94 1.63 0.90
C MET A 81 -1.16 0.15 0.63
N LYS A 82 -0.41 -0.42 -0.30
CA LYS A 82 -0.45 -1.85 -0.62
C LYS A 82 0.72 -2.57 0.03
N ARG A 83 0.46 -3.74 0.61
CA ARG A 83 1.53 -4.60 1.14
C ARG A 83 2.29 -5.29 0.01
N SER A 84 3.61 -5.18 0.05
CA SER A 84 4.54 -5.88 -0.83
C SER A 84 5.64 -6.54 0.01
N GLY A 85 5.52 -7.86 0.20
CA GLY A 85 6.33 -8.61 1.16
C GLY A 85 6.16 -8.09 2.59
N ASP A 86 7.25 -7.60 3.17
CA ASP A 86 7.30 -7.02 4.52
C ASP A 86 7.24 -5.49 4.52
N THR A 87 6.96 -4.87 3.38
CA THR A 87 6.93 -3.41 3.21
C THR A 87 5.57 -2.92 2.74
N LEU A 88 5.32 -1.61 2.93
CA LEU A 88 4.16 -0.92 2.39
C LEU A 88 4.59 -0.04 1.21
N MET A 89 3.78 -0.03 0.18
CA MET A 89 3.98 0.78 -1.01
C MET A 89 2.85 1.77 -1.14
N GLU A 90 3.19 3.02 -1.43
CA GLU A 90 2.19 4.03 -1.79
C GLU A 90 1.41 3.58 -3.02
N THR A 91 0.18 4.07 -3.13
CA THR A 91 -0.67 3.83 -4.29
C THR A 91 -1.26 5.15 -4.74
N ASP A 92 -1.45 5.30 -6.05
CA ASP A 92 -2.14 6.46 -6.63
C ASP A 92 -3.66 6.47 -6.33
N LEU A 93 -4.17 5.64 -5.42
CA LEU A 93 -5.61 5.52 -5.16
C LEU A 93 -6.18 6.76 -4.47
N THR A 94 -5.34 7.58 -3.83
CA THR A 94 -5.75 8.69 -2.97
C THR A 94 -5.28 10.07 -3.43
N ASP A 95 -4.47 10.18 -4.49
CA ASP A 95 -3.77 11.43 -4.86
C ASP A 95 -4.71 12.56 -5.33
N ASP A 96 -5.89 12.21 -5.85
CA ASP A 96 -6.86 13.18 -6.39
C ASP A 96 -8.03 13.49 -5.43
N LEU A 97 -7.97 12.99 -4.20
CA LEU A 97 -9.07 13.19 -3.25
C LEU A 97 -9.12 14.62 -2.71
N ALA A 98 -10.04 15.41 -3.27
CA ALA A 98 -10.33 16.78 -2.84
C ALA A 98 -10.52 16.86 -1.31
N PHE A 99 -9.60 17.58 -0.68
CA PHE A 99 -9.46 17.72 0.76
C PHE A 99 -10.62 18.50 1.39
N ASP A 100 -11.42 17.85 2.23
CA ASP A 100 -12.25 18.53 3.21
C ASP A 100 -11.51 18.47 4.56
N MET A 101 -10.89 19.58 4.95
CA MET A 101 -10.18 19.70 6.24
C MET A 101 -11.18 19.88 7.39
N ALA A 102 -12.10 18.94 7.55
CA ALA A 102 -12.87 18.83 8.76
C ALA A 102 -11.97 18.21 9.84
N LEU A 103 -11.37 19.06 10.69
CA LEU A 103 -10.62 18.60 11.85
C LEU A 103 -11.59 18.01 12.88
N ARG A 104 -11.30 16.80 13.33
CA ARG A 104 -12.07 16.04 14.32
C ARG A 104 -11.21 15.82 15.55
N THR A 105 -11.85 15.63 16.70
CA THR A 105 -11.20 15.31 17.96
C THR A 105 -11.75 14.01 18.53
N VAL A 106 -10.90 13.26 19.24
CA VAL A 106 -11.29 12.10 20.04
C VAL A 106 -10.63 12.22 21.42
N GLY A 107 -11.42 12.18 22.48
CA GLY A 107 -10.92 12.25 23.84
C GLY A 107 -10.13 11.01 24.25
N ALA A 108 -9.34 11.12 25.31
CA ALA A 108 -8.65 10.00 25.91
C ALA A 108 -9.65 8.94 26.41
N GLY A 109 -9.46 7.69 25.99
CA GLY A 109 -10.33 6.56 26.36
C GLY A 109 -11.61 6.44 25.52
N ASP A 110 -11.92 7.44 24.68
CA ASP A 110 -13.10 7.41 23.83
C ASP A 110 -12.89 6.50 22.62
N THR A 111 -14.01 5.93 22.16
CA THR A 111 -14.09 5.21 20.89
C THR A 111 -14.68 6.14 19.83
N PHE A 112 -14.15 6.06 18.62
CA PHE A 112 -14.71 6.75 17.46
C PHE A 112 -14.88 5.78 16.29
N SER A 113 -15.72 6.17 15.33
CA SER A 113 -15.92 5.43 14.10
C SER A 113 -15.72 6.35 12.91
N ASP A 114 -15.07 5.84 11.87
CA ASP A 114 -14.93 6.53 10.60
C ASP A 114 -15.14 5.56 9.42
N GLU A 115 -15.30 6.14 8.23
CA GLU A 115 -15.64 5.39 7.02
C GLU A 115 -14.81 5.88 5.83
N VAL A 116 -14.11 4.95 5.17
CA VAL A 116 -13.45 5.18 3.89
C VAL A 116 -14.37 4.70 2.77
N LEU A 117 -14.82 5.64 1.94
CA LEU A 117 -15.70 5.35 0.80
C LEU A 117 -14.83 5.05 -0.43
N PHE A 118 -14.79 3.81 -0.93
CA PHE A 118 -13.94 3.46 -2.08
C PHE A 118 -14.41 4.06 -3.41
N LYS A 119 -15.63 4.57 -3.48
CA LYS A 119 -16.09 5.38 -4.64
C LYS A 119 -15.28 6.66 -4.85
N LEU A 120 -14.51 7.05 -3.84
CA LEU A 120 -13.63 8.21 -3.85
C LEU A 120 -12.29 7.93 -4.56
N LEU A 121 -11.97 6.67 -4.83
CA LEU A 121 -10.75 6.28 -5.51
C LEU A 121 -10.94 6.44 -7.02
N GLU A 122 -10.00 7.09 -7.70
CA GLU A 122 -10.07 7.29 -9.15
C GLU A 122 -9.76 6.03 -9.95
N LYS A 123 -8.94 5.15 -9.36
CA LYS A 123 -8.50 3.90 -9.98
C LYS A 123 -9.12 2.69 -9.26
N PRO A 124 -9.45 1.62 -10.00
CA PRO A 124 -9.88 0.37 -9.37
C PRO A 124 -8.73 -0.25 -8.58
N MET A 125 -9.07 -0.87 -7.45
CA MET A 125 -8.10 -1.63 -6.65
C MET A 125 -7.88 -3.03 -7.24
N ASP A 126 -6.62 -3.43 -7.38
CA ASP A 126 -6.27 -4.81 -7.69
C ASP A 126 -6.38 -5.75 -6.48
N SER A 127 -6.15 -7.04 -6.69
CA SER A 127 -6.07 -7.98 -5.56
C SER A 127 -4.80 -7.74 -4.73
N GLY A 128 -4.91 -7.88 -3.42
CA GLY A 128 -3.82 -7.65 -2.48
C GLY A 128 -4.31 -7.30 -1.07
N THR A 129 -3.35 -7.13 -0.16
CA THR A 129 -3.60 -6.59 1.18
C THR A 129 -3.27 -5.11 1.18
N TYR A 130 -4.18 -4.31 1.71
CA TYR A 130 -4.12 -2.86 1.73
C TYR A 130 -4.27 -2.34 3.16
N TYR A 131 -3.60 -1.23 3.44
CA TYR A 131 -3.63 -0.52 4.71
C TYR A 131 -4.19 0.88 4.48
N ILE A 132 -5.06 1.33 5.39
CA ILE A 132 -5.53 2.71 5.46
C ILE A 132 -4.61 3.44 6.43
N ILE A 133 -3.86 4.42 5.92
CA ILE A 133 -2.98 5.24 6.74
C ILE A 133 -3.68 6.56 7.02
N ARG A 134 -3.91 6.82 8.30
CA ARG A 134 -4.47 8.07 8.80
C ARG A 134 -3.73 8.45 10.07
N GLU A 135 -3.23 9.68 10.08
CA GLU A 135 -2.48 10.22 11.21
C GLU A 135 -3.42 10.91 12.20
N TYR A 136 -3.19 10.61 13.47
CA TYR A 136 -3.81 11.25 14.62
C TYR A 136 -2.70 11.93 15.41
N MET A 137 -2.91 13.18 15.81
CA MET A 137 -1.91 13.95 16.53
C MET A 137 -2.42 14.37 17.90
N ASP A 138 -1.59 14.24 18.93
CA ASP A 138 -1.86 14.88 20.22
C ASP A 138 -1.41 16.35 20.25
N SER A 139 -1.70 17.06 21.33
CA SER A 139 -1.31 18.46 21.50
C SER A 139 0.20 18.70 21.59
N ASN A 140 1.01 17.65 21.81
CA ASN A 140 2.46 17.71 21.83
C ASN A 140 3.08 17.45 20.45
N GLY A 141 2.26 17.10 19.45
CA GLY A 141 2.70 16.76 18.11
C GLY A 141 3.19 15.32 17.97
N ASN A 142 2.86 14.43 18.91
CA ASN A 142 3.11 13.00 18.70
C ASN A 142 2.08 12.44 17.73
N GLU A 143 2.54 11.62 16.79
CA GLU A 143 1.73 10.99 15.76
C GLU A 143 1.35 9.56 16.16
N TYR A 144 0.12 9.17 15.87
CA TYR A 144 -0.42 7.85 16.12
C TYR A 144 -1.17 7.36 14.88
N ILE A 145 -0.85 6.16 14.42
CA ILE A 145 -1.47 5.56 13.24
C ILE A 145 -2.07 4.20 13.65
N PRO A 146 -3.40 4.00 13.58
CA PRO A 146 -4.00 2.69 13.85
C PRO A 146 -3.70 1.70 12.73
N GLU A 147 -3.52 0.42 13.07
CA GLU A 147 -3.33 -0.64 12.07
C GLU A 147 -4.67 -1.05 11.42
N ILE A 148 -5.13 -0.28 10.44
CA ILE A 148 -6.36 -0.56 9.69
C ILE A 148 -6.00 -1.20 8.36
N TYR A 149 -6.39 -2.46 8.16
CA TYR A 149 -6.11 -3.17 6.91
C TYR A 149 -7.31 -3.97 6.40
N PHE A 150 -7.25 -4.33 5.12
CA PHE A 150 -8.20 -5.22 4.46
C PHE A 150 -7.52 -5.98 3.31
N THR A 151 -8.11 -7.09 2.89
CA THR A 151 -7.65 -7.87 1.74
C THR A 151 -8.70 -7.84 0.63
N LYS A 152 -8.28 -7.58 -0.60
CA LYS A 152 -9.10 -7.69 -1.80
C LYS A 152 -8.71 -8.93 -2.60
N THR A 153 -9.70 -9.77 -2.93
CA THR A 153 -9.54 -10.95 -3.80
C THR A 153 -10.65 -10.94 -4.86
N GLY A 154 -10.30 -10.60 -6.11
CA GLY A 154 -11.30 -10.31 -7.12
C GLY A 154 -12.21 -9.16 -6.67
N GLU A 155 -13.53 -9.38 -6.65
CA GLU A 155 -14.53 -8.40 -6.17
C GLU A 155 -14.78 -8.43 -4.66
N VAL A 156 -14.17 -9.39 -3.95
CA VAL A 156 -14.40 -9.59 -2.51
C VAL A 156 -13.43 -8.74 -1.72
N ILE A 157 -13.95 -7.98 -0.75
CA ILE A 157 -13.16 -7.27 0.25
C ILE A 157 -13.41 -7.91 1.61
N GLN A 158 -12.32 -8.30 2.26
CA GLN A 158 -12.32 -8.89 3.59
C GLN A 158 -11.57 -7.95 4.54
N PRO A 159 -12.27 -7.34 5.52
CA PRO A 159 -11.64 -6.57 6.57
C PRO A 159 -10.59 -7.36 7.35
N GLY A 160 -9.54 -6.68 7.78
CA GLY A 160 -8.57 -7.19 8.75
C GLY A 160 -9.21 -7.44 10.12
N ARG A 161 -8.50 -8.21 10.95
CA ARG A 161 -8.81 -8.41 12.36
C ARG A 161 -7.69 -7.84 13.21
#